data_AF-A0A7Y5G9R3-F1
#
_entry.id   AF-A0A7Y5G9R3-F1
#
_cell.length_a   1.000
_cell.length_b   1.000
_cell.length_c   1.000
_cell.angle_alpha   90.00
_cell.angle_beta   90.00
_cell.angle_gamma   90.00
#
_symmetry.space_group_name_H-M   'P 1'
#
loop_
_entity.id
_entity.type
_entity.pdbx_description
1 polymer ?
#
loop_
_entity_poly.entity_id
_entity_poly.type
_entity_poly.pdbx_seq_one_letter_code
_entity_poly.pdbx_strand_id
1 'polypeptide(L)'
;MLLLLLALWIAGCAQKKQASGEKEFKYLTEQFADLKTVRYQIPGFEELTPKQKELLYYLYQASLSGRDIFWDQNYKHNLTIRRTLEAIITGYKGDRNTEDFKKFMIYTKRVWFSNGIHHHYSNYKFDPGFSKEYFAELVKNSPEGKFPLKDGETAEQLTARLTPIMFDPAIDPVRINLDPKDDLIKTFSGNTYEGLTQKEVEDYHKKITDKNDPEPIWYGLNSKLVKENGKIVEKTWKVGGMYTQAIEKIVYWLEKAVTVAENDGQKRIFEKLIEFYKTGDLKKWNEYNILWLKDVDSRIDAVNGFIESYGDPLGYRAHYEAIVSIKDLEASKRIDAIGKEAQWFEDHSTIADAHKKKDVKGISAKVITVVVESGDASPTTPIGINLPNANWIRQLHGSKSVTLGNIVDAYNQVGLKSGLAEEFYYSKEQVDRLQKYGPIADNLHTDMHEVIGHASGQINPGVGTPNETLKNYSSSIEEARADLVALYFIMDQKLIDIGVLPNFDAAKAEYDKQVTNGLMIQLTRLKLGEDIQQAHMRNRQMIANWVYEKGKPDNVIEKKVRDGKTFFVINDYQKLRELYGQLLKETQRITSEGDFEGAKNLIETYGVKVDQEIHKEVLERYKKLNISPYTGFI
;
A
#
# COMPACT_ATOMS: atom_id res chain seq x y z
N MET A 1 34.64 14.23 -68.47
CA MET A 1 35.30 13.16 -67.69
C MET A 1 35.05 13.45 -66.22
N LEU A 2 34.58 12.45 -65.48
CA LEU A 2 34.14 12.43 -64.08
C LEU A 2 32.77 13.04 -63.72
N LEU A 3 31.82 12.12 -63.51
CA LEU A 3 30.67 12.25 -62.63
C LEU A 3 31.11 12.45 -61.17
N LEU A 4 30.36 13.24 -60.41
CA LEU A 4 30.16 13.01 -58.98
C LEU A 4 28.75 13.48 -58.60
N LEU A 5 27.88 12.48 -58.38
CA LEU A 5 26.53 12.59 -57.84
C LEU A 5 26.62 12.95 -56.35
N LEU A 6 26.05 14.08 -55.94
CA LEU A 6 25.67 14.34 -54.56
C LEU A 6 24.27 13.76 -54.32
N ALA A 7 24.19 12.72 -53.49
CA ALA A 7 22.94 12.21 -52.94
C ALA A 7 22.59 13.01 -51.67
N LEU A 8 21.55 13.83 -51.72
CA LEU A 8 20.90 14.43 -50.55
C LEU A 8 19.90 13.43 -49.98
N TRP A 9 20.26 12.82 -48.84
CA TRP A 9 19.34 12.05 -48.01
C TRP A 9 18.47 13.01 -47.19
N ILE A 10 17.20 13.13 -47.55
CA ILE A 10 16.17 13.74 -46.70
C ILE A 10 15.70 12.65 -45.73
N ALA A 11 16.23 12.67 -44.51
CA ALA A 11 15.70 11.87 -43.41
C ALA A 11 14.35 12.49 -42.97
N GLY A 12 13.25 11.84 -43.36
CA GLY A 12 11.92 12.18 -42.88
C GLY A 12 11.78 11.83 -41.40
N CYS A 13 11.80 12.85 -40.53
CA CYS A 13 11.32 12.73 -39.17
C CYS A 13 9.83 12.37 -39.19
N ALA A 14 9.51 11.10 -38.92
CA ALA A 14 8.16 10.69 -38.58
C ALA A 14 7.80 11.26 -37.19
N GLN A 15 7.32 12.51 -37.17
CA GLN A 15 6.58 13.05 -36.03
C GLN A 15 5.34 12.14 -35.85
N LYS A 16 5.34 11.32 -34.78
CA LYS A 16 4.12 10.67 -34.29
C LYS A 16 3.11 11.79 -34.06
N LYS A 17 2.09 11.86 -34.92
CA LYS A 17 0.89 12.67 -34.70
C LYS A 17 0.29 12.22 -33.37
N GLN A 18 0.44 13.06 -32.35
CA GLN A 18 -0.32 12.95 -31.12
C GLN A 18 -1.79 13.13 -31.51
N ALA A 19 -2.61 12.12 -31.26
CA ALA A 19 -4.03 12.15 -31.59
C ALA A 19 -4.70 13.28 -30.78
N SER A 20 -5.02 14.38 -31.46
CA SER A 20 -5.82 15.48 -30.91
C SER A 20 -7.26 14.99 -30.73
N GLY A 21 -7.63 14.60 -29.52
CA GLY A 21 -9.02 14.23 -29.20
C GLY A 21 -9.24 13.32 -27.99
N GLU A 22 -8.20 12.74 -27.38
CA GLU A 22 -8.39 11.96 -26.15
C GLU A 22 -8.72 12.88 -24.97
N LYS A 23 -9.89 12.68 -24.36
CA LYS A 23 -10.23 13.33 -23.09
C LYS A 23 -9.20 12.89 -22.06
N GLU A 24 -8.61 13.87 -21.37
CA GLU A 24 -7.67 13.65 -20.27
C GLU A 24 -8.25 12.63 -19.26
N PHE A 25 -7.44 11.66 -18.83
CA PHE A 25 -7.88 10.63 -17.91
C PHE A 25 -8.24 11.24 -16.54
N LYS A 26 -9.50 11.03 -16.11
CA LYS A 26 -9.98 11.50 -14.81
C LYS A 26 -9.64 10.47 -13.73
N TYR A 27 -8.57 10.72 -12.99
CA TYR A 27 -8.12 9.92 -11.84
C TYR A 27 -9.11 10.01 -10.66
N LEU A 28 -9.42 11.20 -10.14
CA LEU A 28 -10.37 11.37 -9.04
C LEU A 28 -11.83 11.24 -9.54
N THR A 29 -12.61 10.30 -9.00
CA THR A 29 -14.00 10.08 -9.41
C THR A 29 -14.99 10.82 -8.54
N GLU A 30 -15.04 10.47 -7.25
CA GLU A 30 -15.94 11.05 -6.26
C GLU A 30 -15.31 11.18 -4.86
N GLN A 31 -15.92 12.01 -4.02
CA GLN A 31 -15.63 12.13 -2.59
C GLN A 31 -16.93 12.05 -1.79
N PHE A 32 -16.92 11.33 -0.67
CA PHE A 32 -18.06 11.18 0.23
C PHE A 32 -17.56 10.84 1.64
N ALA A 33 -18.22 11.38 2.67
CA ALA A 33 -17.74 11.30 4.05
C ALA A 33 -16.24 11.69 4.14
N ASP A 34 -15.41 10.81 4.67
CA ASP A 34 -13.96 10.92 4.80
C ASP A 34 -13.18 10.17 3.69
N LEU A 35 -13.88 9.76 2.64
CA LEU A 35 -13.37 8.87 1.59
C LEU A 35 -13.30 9.59 0.24
N LYS A 36 -12.35 9.19 -0.60
CA LYS A 36 -12.29 9.53 -2.02
C LYS A 36 -12.00 8.28 -2.85
N THR A 37 -12.60 8.24 -4.03
CA THR A 37 -12.44 7.15 -4.99
C THR A 37 -11.58 7.61 -6.16
N VAL A 38 -10.57 6.82 -6.49
CA VAL A 38 -9.56 7.11 -7.50
C VAL A 38 -9.53 5.98 -8.53
N ARG A 39 -9.22 6.31 -9.77
CA ARG A 39 -8.99 5.36 -10.86
C ARG A 39 -7.51 5.33 -11.17
N TYR A 40 -7.00 4.18 -11.58
CA TYR A 40 -5.65 4.02 -12.10
C TYR A 40 -5.65 3.56 -13.56
N GLN A 41 -4.56 3.83 -14.26
CA GLN A 41 -4.31 3.27 -15.60
C GLN A 41 -3.50 1.97 -15.47
N ILE A 42 -3.54 1.13 -16.51
CA ILE A 42 -2.79 -0.13 -16.57
C ILE A 42 -1.75 -0.05 -17.71
N PRO A 43 -0.71 0.81 -17.58
CA PRO A 43 0.30 0.96 -18.62
C PRO A 43 0.99 -0.38 -18.93
N GLY A 44 1.25 -0.62 -20.22
CA GLY A 44 1.83 -1.88 -20.70
C GLY A 44 0.81 -2.99 -20.95
N PHE A 45 -0.48 -2.81 -20.64
CA PHE A 45 -1.52 -3.80 -20.96
C PHE A 45 -1.67 -4.04 -22.46
N GLU A 46 -1.65 -2.99 -23.27
CA GLU A 46 -1.84 -3.06 -24.72
C GLU A 46 -0.72 -3.84 -25.41
N GLU A 47 0.48 -3.82 -24.84
CA GLU A 47 1.69 -4.50 -25.34
C GLU A 47 1.67 -6.02 -25.11
N LEU A 48 0.78 -6.51 -24.24
CA LEU A 48 0.67 -7.93 -23.94
C LEU A 48 0.14 -8.72 -25.15
N THR A 49 0.69 -9.91 -25.32
CA THR A 49 0.20 -10.87 -26.32
C THR A 49 -1.25 -11.29 -26.01
N PRO A 50 -2.01 -11.78 -27.00
CA PRO A 50 -3.37 -12.29 -26.75
C PRO A 50 -3.43 -13.36 -25.66
N LYS A 51 -2.44 -14.28 -25.61
CA LYS A 51 -2.36 -15.33 -24.58
C LYS A 51 -2.10 -14.76 -23.18
N GLN A 52 -1.26 -13.73 -23.07
CA GLN A 52 -1.03 -13.02 -21.80
C GLN A 52 -2.27 -12.27 -21.34
N LYS A 53 -3.01 -11.62 -22.25
CA LYS A 53 -4.29 -10.96 -21.93
C LYS A 53 -5.33 -11.97 -21.47
N GLU A 54 -5.38 -13.14 -22.09
CA GLU A 54 -6.23 -14.25 -21.67
C GLU A 54 -5.85 -14.77 -20.27
N LEU A 55 -4.56 -14.97 -19.98
CA LEU A 55 -4.07 -15.32 -18.65
C LEU A 55 -4.48 -14.27 -17.61
N LEU A 56 -4.24 -12.98 -17.88
CA LEU A 56 -4.66 -11.89 -17.00
C LEU A 56 -6.16 -11.89 -16.74
N TYR A 57 -6.97 -12.13 -17.78
CA TYR A 57 -8.42 -12.21 -17.62
C TYR A 57 -8.83 -13.36 -16.68
N TYR A 58 -8.24 -14.54 -16.81
CA TYR A 58 -8.54 -15.65 -15.90
C TYR A 58 -8.10 -15.35 -14.47
N LEU A 59 -6.91 -14.80 -14.27
CA LEU A 59 -6.44 -14.38 -12.94
C LEU A 59 -7.32 -13.28 -12.36
N TYR A 60 -7.77 -12.32 -13.18
CA TYR A 60 -8.71 -11.28 -12.79
C TYR A 60 -10.02 -11.86 -12.25
N GLN A 61 -10.60 -12.82 -12.97
CA GLN A 61 -11.84 -13.49 -12.56
C GLN A 61 -11.63 -14.34 -11.29
N ALA A 62 -10.47 -15.00 -11.15
CA ALA A 62 -10.11 -15.71 -9.93
C ALA A 62 -10.07 -14.75 -8.72
N SER A 63 -9.44 -13.59 -8.86
CA SER A 63 -9.34 -12.58 -7.80
C SER A 63 -10.70 -12.03 -7.35
N LEU A 64 -11.58 -11.69 -8.29
CA LEU A 64 -12.91 -11.18 -7.94
C LEU A 64 -13.83 -12.25 -7.33
N SER A 65 -13.57 -13.53 -7.61
CA SER A 65 -14.38 -14.64 -7.09
C SER A 65 -14.31 -14.79 -5.58
N GLY A 66 -13.22 -14.34 -4.95
CA GLY A 66 -13.06 -14.36 -3.49
C GLY A 66 -13.55 -13.11 -2.76
N ARG A 67 -14.07 -12.09 -3.44
CA ARG A 67 -14.53 -10.83 -2.80
C ARG A 67 -15.47 -11.09 -1.62
N ASP A 68 -16.48 -11.95 -1.80
CA ASP A 68 -17.48 -12.23 -0.75
C ASP A 68 -16.87 -12.97 0.46
N ILE A 69 -15.72 -13.64 0.32
CA ILE A 69 -14.99 -14.26 1.43
C ILE A 69 -14.54 -13.19 2.42
N PHE A 70 -13.87 -12.16 1.92
CA PHE A 70 -13.34 -11.07 2.75
C PHE A 70 -14.46 -10.30 3.47
N TRP A 71 -15.58 -10.06 2.78
CA TRP A 71 -16.76 -9.45 3.38
C TRP A 71 -17.28 -10.26 4.57
N ASP A 72 -17.37 -11.58 4.43
CA ASP A 72 -17.82 -12.46 5.52
C ASP A 72 -16.80 -12.54 6.65
N GLN A 73 -15.49 -12.61 6.33
CA GLN A 73 -14.40 -12.57 7.32
C GLN A 73 -14.46 -11.29 8.17
N ASN A 74 -14.76 -10.14 7.57
CA ASN A 74 -14.82 -8.87 8.28
C ASN A 74 -15.96 -8.80 9.31
N TYR A 75 -17.11 -9.44 9.03
CA TYR A 75 -18.24 -9.52 9.96
C TYR A 75 -19.33 -10.44 9.39
N LYS A 76 -19.86 -11.35 10.22
CA LYS A 76 -20.84 -12.38 9.81
C LYS A 76 -22.15 -11.86 9.19
N HIS A 77 -22.47 -10.57 9.38
CA HIS A 77 -23.68 -9.95 8.84
C HIS A 77 -23.44 -9.10 7.60
N ASN A 78 -22.18 -8.85 7.22
CA ASN A 78 -21.82 -7.94 6.13
C ASN A 78 -22.45 -8.31 4.79
N LEU A 79 -22.44 -9.59 4.39
CA LEU A 79 -23.04 -10.01 3.13
C LEU A 79 -24.56 -9.79 3.11
N THR A 80 -25.24 -10.01 4.24
CA THR A 80 -26.69 -9.77 4.34
C THR A 80 -26.99 -8.28 4.29
N ILE A 81 -26.22 -7.46 5.02
CA ILE A 81 -26.39 -6.00 5.03
C ILE A 81 -26.12 -5.45 3.63
N ARG A 82 -24.98 -5.77 3.02
CA ARG A 82 -24.62 -5.31 1.66
C ARG A 82 -25.72 -5.62 0.65
N ARG A 83 -26.17 -6.88 0.59
CA ARG A 83 -27.22 -7.32 -0.35
C ARG A 83 -28.55 -6.64 -0.07
N THR A 84 -28.86 -6.30 1.19
CA THR A 84 -30.06 -5.52 1.54
C THR A 84 -29.96 -4.08 1.03
N LEU A 85 -28.82 -3.42 1.23
CA LEU A 85 -28.57 -2.06 0.71
C LEU A 85 -28.62 -2.04 -0.82
N GLU A 86 -28.00 -3.04 -1.48
CA GLU A 86 -28.04 -3.22 -2.94
C GLU A 86 -29.47 -3.49 -3.46
N ALA A 87 -30.26 -4.27 -2.74
CA ALA A 87 -31.67 -4.51 -3.05
C ALA A 87 -32.52 -3.24 -2.94
N ILE A 88 -32.27 -2.39 -1.93
CA ILE A 88 -32.90 -1.06 -1.83
C ILE A 88 -32.49 -0.19 -3.01
N ILE A 89 -31.19 -0.10 -3.34
CA ILE A 89 -30.70 0.75 -4.45
C ILE A 89 -31.35 0.38 -5.79
N THR A 90 -31.48 -0.92 -6.05
CA THR A 90 -32.06 -1.44 -7.30
C THR A 90 -33.58 -1.40 -7.31
N GLY A 91 -34.23 -1.56 -6.15
CA GLY A 91 -35.69 -1.68 -6.03
C GLY A 91 -36.45 -0.42 -5.61
N TYR A 92 -35.80 0.57 -4.98
CA TYR A 92 -36.49 1.72 -4.36
C TYR A 92 -37.15 2.62 -5.42
N LYS A 93 -38.46 2.82 -5.25
CA LYS A 93 -39.31 3.62 -6.14
C LYS A 93 -39.65 5.02 -5.61
N GLY A 94 -39.22 5.36 -4.39
CA GLY A 94 -39.44 6.69 -3.81
C GLY A 94 -38.48 7.77 -4.33
N ASP A 95 -38.57 8.97 -3.76
CA ASP A 95 -37.74 10.10 -4.17
C ASP A 95 -36.28 9.95 -3.69
N ARG A 96 -35.36 9.94 -4.66
CA ARG A 96 -33.92 9.78 -4.45
C ARG A 96 -33.18 11.11 -4.22
N ASN A 97 -33.88 12.24 -4.28
CA ASN A 97 -33.29 13.57 -4.09
C ASN A 97 -33.38 14.07 -2.64
N THR A 98 -34.08 13.33 -1.77
CA THR A 98 -34.23 13.66 -0.35
C THR A 98 -32.89 13.59 0.39
N GLU A 99 -32.76 14.39 1.45
CA GLU A 99 -31.56 14.37 2.30
C GLU A 99 -31.33 13.00 2.95
N ASP A 100 -32.39 12.30 3.38
CA ASP A 100 -32.24 10.97 3.98
C ASP A 100 -31.82 9.91 2.96
N PHE A 101 -32.28 9.98 1.70
CA PHE A 101 -31.75 9.10 0.65
C PHE A 101 -30.27 9.38 0.36
N LYS A 102 -29.85 10.65 0.39
CA LYS A 102 -28.41 11.00 0.26
C LYS A 102 -27.59 10.42 1.41
N LYS A 103 -28.07 10.51 2.66
CA LYS A 103 -27.42 9.88 3.83
C LYS A 103 -27.37 8.36 3.71
N PHE A 104 -28.44 7.72 3.25
CA PHE A 104 -28.47 6.29 2.93
C PHE A 104 -27.41 5.89 1.89
N MET A 105 -27.28 6.67 0.81
CA MET A 105 -26.25 6.44 -0.20
C MET A 105 -24.83 6.65 0.35
N ILE A 106 -24.60 7.65 1.21
CA ILE A 106 -23.31 7.84 1.88
C ILE A 106 -22.98 6.62 2.74
N TYR A 107 -23.90 6.13 3.57
CA TYR A 107 -23.69 4.93 4.38
C TYR A 107 -23.38 3.71 3.50
N THR A 108 -24.16 3.50 2.43
CA THR A 108 -23.96 2.35 1.55
C THR A 108 -22.61 2.39 0.84
N LYS A 109 -22.18 3.57 0.39
CA LYS A 109 -20.85 3.74 -0.20
C LYS A 109 -19.74 3.49 0.81
N ARG A 110 -19.88 3.94 2.07
CA ARG A 110 -18.92 3.62 3.14
C ARG A 110 -18.85 2.11 3.41
N VAL A 111 -19.99 1.43 3.37
CA VAL A 111 -20.07 -0.04 3.51
C VAL A 111 -19.35 -0.75 2.37
N TRP A 112 -19.58 -0.34 1.12
CA TRP A 112 -18.84 -0.85 -0.05
C TRP A 112 -17.34 -0.60 0.05
N PHE A 113 -16.98 0.63 0.42
CA PHE A 113 -15.59 1.03 0.51
C PHE A 113 -14.82 0.25 1.59
N SER A 114 -15.48 -0.04 2.72
CA SER A 114 -14.81 -0.69 3.86
C SER A 114 -15.00 -2.19 3.91
N ASN A 115 -15.62 -2.78 2.88
CA ASN A 115 -15.99 -4.20 2.84
C ASN A 115 -16.78 -4.67 4.08
N GLY A 116 -17.62 -3.79 4.64
CA GLY A 116 -18.38 -4.03 5.86
C GLY A 116 -18.90 -2.77 6.56
N ILE A 117 -19.60 -2.93 7.68
CA ILE A 117 -20.21 -1.82 8.44
C ILE A 117 -19.27 -1.12 9.43
N HIS A 118 -17.99 -1.50 9.43
CA HIS A 118 -16.95 -0.91 10.27
C HIS A 118 -15.99 -0.13 9.40
N HIS A 119 -15.45 0.96 9.95
CA HIS A 119 -14.48 1.79 9.26
C HIS A 119 -13.20 1.00 8.97
N HIS A 120 -12.79 0.94 7.70
CA HIS A 120 -11.62 0.17 7.24
C HIS A 120 -10.33 0.45 8.05
N TYR A 121 -10.09 1.72 8.41
CA TYR A 121 -8.93 2.15 9.19
C TYR A 121 -9.14 2.09 10.71
N SER A 122 -10.11 2.81 11.27
CA SER A 122 -10.31 2.92 12.73
C SER A 122 -11.03 1.74 13.37
N ASN A 123 -11.57 0.82 12.58
CA ASN A 123 -12.37 -0.34 13.00
C ASN A 123 -13.71 -0.02 13.70
N TYR A 124 -14.04 1.24 13.98
CA TYR A 124 -15.32 1.59 14.60
C TYR A 124 -16.50 1.37 13.66
N LYS A 125 -17.64 0.91 14.21
CA LYS A 125 -18.88 0.76 13.48
C LYS A 125 -19.39 2.11 12.97
N PHE A 126 -19.94 2.13 11.75
CA PHE A 126 -20.55 3.31 11.19
C PHE A 126 -21.87 3.67 11.85
N ASP A 127 -22.07 4.95 12.11
CA ASP A 127 -23.40 5.53 12.25
C ASP A 127 -24.07 5.63 10.86
N PRO A 128 -25.27 5.04 10.67
CA PRO A 128 -26.05 5.20 9.45
C PRO A 128 -26.37 6.65 9.06
N GLY A 129 -26.57 7.54 10.04
CA GLY A 129 -26.92 8.94 9.79
C GLY A 129 -28.36 9.20 9.31
N PHE A 130 -29.15 8.15 9.06
CA PHE A 130 -30.60 8.21 8.83
C PHE A 130 -31.34 7.41 9.91
N SER A 131 -32.66 7.55 10.03
CA SER A 131 -33.42 6.86 11.09
C SER A 131 -33.69 5.39 10.77
N LYS A 132 -33.89 4.58 11.82
CA LYS A 132 -34.31 3.18 11.67
C LYS A 132 -35.70 3.06 11.03
N GLU A 133 -36.57 4.03 11.25
CA GLU A 133 -37.88 4.13 10.62
C GLU A 133 -37.74 4.35 9.11
N TYR A 134 -36.81 5.21 8.70
CA TYR A 134 -36.52 5.44 7.29
C TYR A 134 -35.89 4.21 6.63
N PHE A 135 -35.03 3.46 7.33
CA PHE A 135 -34.54 2.17 6.84
C PHE A 135 -35.67 1.19 6.54
N ALA A 136 -36.64 1.06 7.47
CA ALA A 136 -37.82 0.22 7.25
C ALA A 136 -38.67 0.70 6.08
N GLU A 137 -38.82 2.02 5.91
CA GLU A 137 -39.50 2.62 4.76
C GLU A 137 -38.80 2.28 3.43
N LEU A 138 -37.47 2.40 3.37
CA LEU A 138 -36.68 2.06 2.20
C LEU A 138 -36.89 0.60 1.78
N VAL A 139 -36.89 -0.33 2.73
CA VAL A 139 -37.15 -1.75 2.47
C VAL A 139 -38.57 -1.96 1.95
N LYS A 140 -39.57 -1.40 2.64
CA LYS A 140 -40.99 -1.51 2.27
C LYS A 140 -41.27 -0.95 0.86
N ASN A 141 -40.64 0.16 0.50
CA ASN A 141 -40.80 0.83 -0.79
C ASN A 141 -39.84 0.32 -1.88
N SER A 142 -39.26 -0.86 -1.67
CA SER A 142 -38.42 -1.57 -2.64
C SER A 142 -38.97 -2.96 -2.98
N PRO A 143 -40.24 -3.11 -3.43
CA PRO A 143 -40.87 -4.42 -3.62
C PRO A 143 -40.21 -5.29 -4.71
N GLU A 144 -39.47 -4.67 -5.63
CA GLU A 144 -38.66 -5.36 -6.67
C GLU A 144 -37.24 -5.70 -6.19
N GLY A 145 -36.87 -5.28 -4.97
CA GLY A 145 -35.55 -5.53 -4.40
C GLY A 145 -35.35 -7.02 -4.11
N LYS A 146 -34.22 -7.58 -4.57
CA LYS A 146 -33.85 -8.98 -4.31
C LYS A 146 -33.24 -9.12 -2.91
N PHE A 147 -34.08 -9.07 -1.88
CA PHE A 147 -33.65 -9.13 -0.48
C PHE A 147 -33.06 -10.51 -0.10
N PRO A 148 -31.99 -10.55 0.72
CA PRO A 148 -31.35 -11.78 1.18
C PRO A 148 -32.12 -12.40 2.36
N LEU A 149 -33.35 -12.84 2.10
CA LEU A 149 -34.24 -13.45 3.08
C LEU A 149 -33.77 -14.87 3.44
N LYS A 150 -33.90 -15.25 4.70
CA LYS A 150 -33.85 -16.67 5.11
C LYS A 150 -35.11 -17.40 4.66
N ASP A 151 -35.09 -18.73 4.69
CA ASP A 151 -36.26 -19.55 4.35
C ASP A 151 -37.47 -19.17 5.21
N GLY A 152 -38.53 -18.69 4.56
CA GLY A 152 -39.76 -18.22 5.21
C GLY A 152 -39.68 -16.85 5.90
N GLU A 153 -38.56 -16.13 5.81
CA GLU A 153 -38.38 -14.79 6.38
C GLU A 153 -39.03 -13.72 5.49
N THR A 154 -39.80 -12.80 6.07
CA THR A 154 -40.36 -11.63 5.35
C THR A 154 -39.37 -10.45 5.33
N ALA A 155 -39.58 -9.47 4.45
CA ALA A 155 -38.75 -8.26 4.40
C ALA A 155 -38.82 -7.45 5.71
N GLU A 156 -39.95 -7.45 6.39
CA GLU A 156 -40.12 -6.83 7.71
C GLU A 156 -39.30 -7.58 8.78
N GLN A 157 -39.25 -8.90 8.74
CA GLN A 157 -38.44 -9.70 9.66
C GLN A 157 -36.94 -9.51 9.41
N LEU A 158 -36.52 -9.45 8.14
CA LEU A 158 -35.15 -9.05 7.77
C LEU A 158 -34.80 -7.67 8.33
N THR A 159 -35.70 -6.69 8.17
CA THR A 159 -35.52 -5.33 8.67
C THR A 159 -35.37 -5.32 10.20
N ALA A 160 -36.26 -6.03 10.92
CA ALA A 160 -36.21 -6.15 12.37
C ALA A 160 -34.90 -6.80 12.85
N ARG A 161 -34.39 -7.80 12.12
CA ARG A 161 -33.13 -8.47 12.43
C ARG A 161 -31.91 -7.58 12.20
N LEU A 162 -31.88 -6.79 11.13
CA LEU A 162 -30.72 -5.95 10.80
C LEU A 162 -30.69 -4.60 11.54
N THR A 163 -31.85 -4.10 11.97
CA THR A 163 -31.95 -2.81 12.68
C THR A 163 -31.03 -2.72 13.91
N PRO A 164 -31.05 -3.63 14.89
CA PRO A 164 -30.14 -3.52 16.04
C PRO A 164 -28.68 -3.59 15.62
N ILE A 165 -28.32 -4.46 14.67
CA ILE A 165 -26.95 -4.60 14.17
C ILE A 165 -26.43 -3.30 13.56
N MET A 166 -27.24 -2.63 12.73
CA MET A 166 -26.84 -1.43 12.01
C MET A 166 -26.92 -0.15 12.86
N PHE A 167 -27.88 -0.05 13.79
CA PHE A 167 -28.23 1.22 14.45
C PHE A 167 -27.91 1.27 15.94
N ASP A 168 -27.74 0.14 16.64
CA ASP A 168 -27.41 0.16 18.08
C ASP A 168 -25.90 0.30 18.26
N PRO A 169 -25.36 1.44 18.73
CA PRO A 169 -23.92 1.64 18.87
C PRO A 169 -23.27 0.69 19.90
N ALA A 170 -24.04 0.03 20.76
CA ALA A 170 -23.50 -0.92 21.74
C ALA A 170 -23.25 -2.33 21.17
N ILE A 171 -23.89 -2.68 20.05
CA ILE A 171 -23.72 -3.99 19.40
C ILE A 171 -22.53 -3.93 18.47
N ASP A 172 -21.52 -4.78 18.66
CA ASP A 172 -20.35 -4.91 17.77
C ASP A 172 -19.72 -3.54 17.41
N PRO A 173 -19.41 -2.68 18.41
CA PRO A 173 -19.01 -1.28 18.21
C PRO A 173 -17.70 -1.13 17.45
N VAL A 174 -16.86 -2.17 17.46
CA VAL A 174 -15.54 -2.18 16.84
C VAL A 174 -15.29 -3.53 16.19
N ARG A 175 -14.71 -3.53 14.99
CA ARG A 175 -14.31 -4.76 14.28
C ARG A 175 -13.18 -5.46 15.01
N ILE A 176 -12.12 -4.70 15.34
CA ILE A 176 -10.89 -5.17 15.97
C ILE A 176 -10.62 -4.30 17.20
N ASN A 177 -10.60 -4.94 18.38
CA ASN A 177 -10.15 -4.32 19.62
C ASN A 177 -8.72 -4.82 19.93
N LEU A 178 -7.88 -3.93 20.43
CA LEU A 178 -6.49 -4.23 20.82
C LEU A 178 -6.17 -3.69 22.23
N ASP A 179 -7.17 -3.30 23.03
CA ASP A 179 -6.93 -2.92 24.43
C ASP A 179 -6.48 -4.16 25.23
N PRO A 180 -5.26 -4.17 25.80
CA PRO A 180 -4.73 -5.32 26.54
C PRO A 180 -5.50 -5.63 27.84
N LYS A 181 -6.44 -4.78 28.26
CA LYS A 181 -7.31 -5.03 29.42
C LYS A 181 -8.55 -5.85 29.10
N ASP A 182 -8.90 -5.97 27.83
CA ASP A 182 -10.09 -6.69 27.36
C ASP A 182 -9.75 -8.11 26.92
N ASP A 183 -10.78 -8.96 26.83
CA ASP A 183 -10.68 -10.22 26.09
C ASP A 183 -10.84 -9.88 24.59
N LEU A 184 -9.72 -9.94 23.86
CA LEU A 184 -9.66 -9.48 22.48
C LEU A 184 -10.60 -10.28 21.56
N ILE A 185 -10.88 -11.54 21.88
CA ILE A 185 -11.76 -12.39 21.06
C ILE A 185 -13.23 -12.15 21.40
N LYS A 186 -13.58 -11.91 22.68
CA LYS A 186 -14.96 -11.58 23.04
C LYS A 186 -15.41 -10.21 22.54
N THR A 187 -14.46 -9.28 22.38
CA THR A 187 -14.71 -7.92 21.91
C THR A 187 -14.48 -7.75 20.40
N PHE A 188 -14.01 -8.81 19.73
CA PHE A 188 -13.81 -8.84 18.29
C PHE A 188 -15.12 -9.13 17.56
N SER A 189 -15.47 -8.26 16.59
CA SER A 189 -16.66 -8.44 15.77
C SER A 189 -16.37 -9.16 14.46
N GLY A 190 -15.11 -9.34 14.07
CA GLY A 190 -14.77 -10.11 12.87
C GLY A 190 -15.17 -11.59 12.99
N ASN A 191 -15.23 -12.27 11.85
CA ASN A 191 -15.86 -13.59 11.74
C ASN A 191 -14.87 -14.75 11.64
N THR A 192 -13.63 -14.57 12.12
CA THR A 192 -12.61 -15.63 12.15
C THR A 192 -12.67 -16.48 13.42
N TYR A 193 -13.46 -16.07 14.41
CA TYR A 193 -13.73 -16.78 15.66
C TYR A 193 -15.23 -16.80 15.98
N GLU A 194 -15.71 -17.84 16.68
CA GLU A 194 -17.09 -17.87 17.20
C GLU A 194 -17.21 -18.66 18.50
N GLY A 195 -17.81 -18.06 19.53
CA GLY A 195 -18.12 -18.72 20.80
C GLY A 195 -16.90 -19.03 21.68
N LEU A 196 -15.78 -18.32 21.47
CA LEU A 196 -14.50 -18.55 22.12
C LEU A 196 -14.09 -17.35 23.00
N THR A 197 -13.23 -17.62 23.97
CA THR A 197 -12.45 -16.59 24.69
C THR A 197 -11.05 -16.50 24.11
N GLN A 198 -10.36 -15.37 24.33
CA GLN A 198 -8.95 -15.23 23.93
C GLN A 198 -8.08 -16.37 24.47
N LYS A 199 -8.24 -16.70 25.74
CA LYS A 199 -7.47 -17.78 26.39
C LYS A 199 -7.67 -19.14 25.70
N GLU A 200 -8.90 -19.46 25.29
CA GLU A 200 -9.18 -20.72 24.61
C GLU A 200 -8.51 -20.79 23.22
N VAL A 201 -8.43 -19.66 22.51
CA VAL A 201 -7.72 -19.57 21.23
C VAL A 201 -6.22 -19.76 21.43
N GLU A 202 -5.63 -19.05 22.38
CA GLU A 202 -4.19 -19.17 22.70
C GLU A 202 -3.82 -20.58 23.16
N ASP A 203 -4.63 -21.18 24.05
CA ASP A 203 -4.42 -22.55 24.53
C ASP A 203 -4.56 -23.57 23.40
N TYR A 204 -5.50 -23.36 22.46
CA TYR A 204 -5.64 -24.19 21.27
C TYR A 204 -4.38 -24.14 20.40
N HIS A 205 -3.89 -22.94 20.08
CA HIS A 205 -2.70 -22.77 19.25
C HIS A 205 -1.43 -23.29 19.90
N LYS A 206 -1.27 -23.05 21.21
CA LYS A 206 -0.16 -23.59 21.99
C LYS A 206 -0.10 -25.12 21.95
N LYS A 207 -1.25 -25.79 21.85
CA LYS A 207 -1.35 -27.26 21.79
C LYS A 207 -0.99 -27.83 20.41
N ILE A 208 -1.36 -27.15 19.33
CA ILE A 208 -1.18 -27.67 17.97
C ILE A 208 0.15 -27.25 17.32
N THR A 209 0.77 -26.20 17.83
CA THR A 209 2.05 -25.68 17.31
C THR A 209 3.20 -26.59 17.71
N ASP A 210 3.94 -27.10 16.72
CA ASP A 210 5.25 -27.69 16.96
C ASP A 210 6.32 -26.61 16.97
N LYS A 211 6.93 -26.36 18.14
CA LYS A 211 7.97 -25.33 18.30
C LYS A 211 9.33 -25.76 17.78
N ASN A 212 9.52 -27.04 17.48
CA ASN A 212 10.79 -27.60 17.05
C ASN A 212 10.82 -27.86 15.53
N ASP A 213 9.74 -27.58 14.81
CA ASP A 213 9.69 -27.67 13.36
C ASP A 213 10.54 -26.53 12.74
N PRO A 214 11.61 -26.84 11.98
CA PRO A 214 12.42 -25.82 11.31
C PRO A 214 11.70 -25.19 10.10
N GLU A 215 10.64 -25.82 9.59
CA GLU A 215 9.87 -25.38 8.42
C GLU A 215 8.36 -25.29 8.76
N PRO A 216 7.98 -24.53 9.81
CA PRO A 216 6.64 -24.57 10.35
C PRO A 216 5.60 -24.09 9.34
N ILE A 217 4.42 -24.71 9.38
CA ILE A 217 3.21 -24.16 8.77
C ILE A 217 2.67 -23.00 9.60
N TRP A 218 1.90 -22.10 8.97
CA TRP A 218 1.17 -21.06 9.70
C TRP A 218 -0.13 -21.63 10.28
N TYR A 219 -0.05 -22.18 11.49
CA TYR A 219 -1.18 -22.82 12.17
C TYR A 219 -2.44 -21.95 12.19
N GLY A 220 -3.49 -22.47 11.55
CA GLY A 220 -4.82 -21.85 11.47
C GLY A 220 -4.96 -20.65 10.53
N LEU A 221 -3.99 -20.41 9.63
CA LEU A 221 -4.03 -19.36 8.60
C LEU A 221 -5.37 -19.29 7.85
N ASN A 222 -5.88 -20.45 7.41
CA ASN A 222 -7.01 -20.57 6.47
C ASN A 222 -8.25 -21.21 7.10
N SER A 223 -8.61 -20.84 8.32
CA SER A 223 -9.77 -21.41 9.00
C SER A 223 -10.50 -20.41 9.90
N LYS A 224 -11.79 -20.65 10.11
CA LYS A 224 -12.54 -20.07 11.24
C LYS A 224 -12.45 -21.01 12.44
N LEU A 225 -12.11 -20.51 13.62
CA LEU A 225 -12.11 -21.30 14.84
C LEU A 225 -13.46 -21.15 15.55
N VAL A 226 -14.15 -22.25 15.83
CA VAL A 226 -15.47 -22.22 16.47
C VAL A 226 -15.53 -23.15 17.66
N LYS A 227 -16.37 -22.80 18.65
CA LYS A 227 -16.76 -23.73 19.71
C LYS A 227 -18.15 -24.31 19.42
N GLU A 228 -18.20 -25.59 19.05
CA GLU A 228 -19.44 -26.32 18.77
C GLU A 228 -19.58 -27.47 19.75
N ASN A 229 -20.71 -27.56 20.47
CA ASN A 229 -20.98 -28.64 21.43
C ASN A 229 -19.85 -28.85 22.46
N GLY A 230 -19.25 -27.74 22.92
CA GLY A 230 -18.13 -27.75 23.86
C GLY A 230 -16.77 -28.12 23.28
N LYS A 231 -16.66 -28.35 21.97
CA LYS A 231 -15.39 -28.67 21.28
C LYS A 231 -14.94 -27.52 20.40
N ILE A 232 -13.64 -27.22 20.46
CA ILE A 232 -12.99 -26.23 19.59
C ILE A 232 -12.63 -26.94 18.28
N VAL A 233 -13.12 -26.42 17.14
CA VAL A 233 -12.96 -27.01 15.81
C VAL A 233 -12.60 -25.92 14.80
N GLU A 234 -11.69 -26.23 13.88
CA GLU A 234 -11.41 -25.38 12.72
C GLU A 234 -12.35 -25.71 11.56
N LYS A 235 -13.02 -24.68 11.03
CA LYS A 235 -13.76 -24.72 9.77
C LYS A 235 -12.82 -24.23 8.67
N THR A 236 -12.06 -25.14 8.09
CA THR A 236 -11.09 -24.83 7.03
C THR A 236 -11.75 -24.23 5.80
N TRP A 237 -11.13 -23.20 5.25
CA TRP A 237 -11.54 -22.53 4.01
C TRP A 237 -10.94 -23.26 2.81
N LYS A 238 -11.76 -24.08 2.16
CA LYS A 238 -11.37 -24.93 1.02
C LYS A 238 -12.59 -25.40 0.23
N VAL A 239 -12.35 -26.04 -0.92
CA VAL A 239 -13.39 -26.80 -1.63
C VAL A 239 -13.96 -27.90 -0.73
N GLY A 240 -15.29 -28.00 -0.68
CA GLY A 240 -16.04 -28.87 0.24
C GLY A 240 -16.04 -28.40 1.70
N GLY A 241 -15.40 -27.28 2.02
CA GLY A 241 -15.32 -26.68 3.36
C GLY A 241 -16.10 -25.37 3.48
N MET A 242 -15.70 -24.53 4.43
CA MET A 242 -16.24 -23.18 4.55
C MET A 242 -15.78 -22.34 3.33
N TYR A 243 -16.67 -21.48 2.82
CA TYR A 243 -16.49 -20.70 1.59
C TYR A 243 -16.37 -21.48 0.27
N THR A 244 -16.76 -22.77 0.24
CA THR A 244 -16.64 -23.61 -0.96
C THR A 244 -17.21 -22.97 -2.24
N GLN A 245 -18.34 -22.26 -2.15
CA GLN A 245 -19.00 -21.67 -3.32
C GLN A 245 -18.14 -20.59 -4.01
N ALA A 246 -17.36 -19.85 -3.23
CA ALA A 246 -16.42 -18.85 -3.76
C ALA A 246 -15.12 -19.53 -4.20
N ILE A 247 -14.59 -20.46 -3.38
CA ILE A 247 -13.32 -21.14 -3.66
C ILE A 247 -13.39 -22.03 -4.90
N GLU A 248 -14.51 -22.69 -5.16
CA GLU A 248 -14.71 -23.46 -6.40
C GLU A 248 -14.63 -22.57 -7.65
N LYS A 249 -15.12 -21.32 -7.58
CA LYS A 249 -14.98 -20.35 -8.67
C LYS A 249 -13.55 -19.87 -8.83
N ILE A 250 -12.84 -19.62 -7.73
CA ILE A 250 -11.40 -19.29 -7.75
C ILE A 250 -10.65 -20.43 -8.46
N VAL A 251 -10.86 -21.67 -8.03
CA VAL A 251 -10.24 -22.88 -8.60
C VAL A 251 -10.57 -23.03 -10.08
N TYR A 252 -11.83 -22.85 -10.49
CA TYR A 252 -12.23 -22.92 -11.89
C TYR A 252 -11.42 -21.95 -12.77
N TRP A 253 -11.27 -20.70 -12.34
CA TRP A 253 -10.53 -19.70 -13.10
C TRP A 253 -9.03 -19.94 -13.07
N LEU A 254 -8.47 -20.44 -11.96
CA LEU A 254 -7.08 -20.88 -11.90
C LEU A 254 -6.81 -22.07 -12.83
N GLU A 255 -7.74 -23.03 -12.93
CA GLU A 255 -7.61 -24.17 -13.88
C GLU A 255 -7.59 -23.68 -15.33
N LYS A 256 -8.32 -22.60 -15.66
CA LYS A 256 -8.19 -21.92 -16.96
C LYS A 256 -6.82 -21.25 -17.12
N ALA A 257 -6.35 -20.53 -16.11
CA ALA A 257 -5.04 -19.88 -16.11
C ALA A 257 -3.88 -20.86 -16.35
N VAL A 258 -3.93 -22.07 -15.76
CA VAL A 258 -2.95 -23.16 -16.00
C VAL A 258 -2.76 -23.46 -17.49
N THR A 259 -3.83 -23.39 -18.30
CA THR A 259 -3.77 -23.71 -19.74
C THR A 259 -3.06 -22.64 -20.58
N VAL A 260 -2.95 -21.43 -20.04
CA VAL A 260 -2.38 -20.27 -20.74
C VAL A 260 -1.19 -19.64 -20.00
N ALA A 261 -0.62 -20.35 -19.02
CA ALA A 261 0.59 -19.93 -18.33
C ALA A 261 1.73 -19.59 -19.31
N GLU A 262 2.56 -18.63 -18.91
CA GLU A 262 3.68 -18.10 -19.70
C GLU A 262 4.83 -19.11 -19.80
N ASN A 263 5.03 -19.92 -18.76
CA ASN A 263 6.06 -20.95 -18.68
C ASN A 263 5.67 -22.07 -17.68
N ASP A 264 6.44 -23.16 -17.68
CA ASP A 264 6.20 -24.33 -16.81
C ASP A 264 6.38 -24.03 -15.31
N GLY A 265 7.17 -23.01 -14.95
CA GLY A 265 7.28 -22.54 -13.56
C GLY A 265 5.98 -21.95 -13.07
N GLN A 266 5.45 -20.98 -13.81
CA GLN A 266 4.17 -20.32 -13.54
C GLN A 266 2.99 -21.30 -13.56
N LYS A 267 3.01 -22.26 -14.49
CA LYS A 267 2.02 -23.34 -14.53
C LYS A 267 1.97 -24.12 -13.21
N ARG A 268 3.13 -24.56 -12.71
CA ARG A 268 3.24 -25.32 -11.44
C ARG A 268 2.81 -24.50 -10.23
N ILE A 269 3.04 -23.18 -10.26
CA ILE A 269 2.55 -22.26 -9.22
C ILE A 269 1.03 -22.31 -9.15
N PHE A 270 0.34 -22.17 -10.29
CA PHE A 270 -1.13 -22.21 -10.33
C PHE A 270 -1.68 -23.60 -9.94
N GLU A 271 -1.05 -24.69 -10.41
CA GLU A 271 -1.43 -26.05 -10.01
C GLU A 271 -1.30 -26.24 -8.49
N LYS A 272 -0.21 -25.77 -7.87
CA LYS A 272 -0.01 -25.87 -6.43
C LYS A 272 -1.01 -25.02 -5.64
N LEU A 273 -1.36 -23.83 -6.14
CA LEU A 273 -2.38 -22.98 -5.53
C LEU A 273 -3.77 -23.65 -5.60
N ILE A 274 -4.10 -24.29 -6.72
CA ILE A 274 -5.33 -25.08 -6.86
C ILE A 274 -5.35 -26.24 -5.86
N GLU A 275 -4.24 -26.96 -5.69
CA GLU A 275 -4.15 -28.03 -4.68
C GLU A 275 -4.39 -27.50 -3.27
N PHE A 276 -3.79 -26.36 -2.91
CA PHE A 276 -4.03 -25.70 -1.64
C PHE A 276 -5.53 -25.40 -1.44
N TYR A 277 -6.19 -24.77 -2.41
CA TYR A 277 -7.62 -24.46 -2.30
C TYR A 277 -8.51 -25.71 -2.25
N LYS A 278 -8.14 -26.78 -2.95
CA LYS A 278 -8.88 -28.05 -2.92
C LYS A 278 -8.73 -28.76 -1.59
N THR A 279 -7.54 -28.79 -0.99
CA THR A 279 -7.28 -29.58 0.23
C THR A 279 -7.34 -28.79 1.53
N GLY A 280 -7.11 -27.48 1.47
CA GLY A 280 -6.91 -26.57 2.61
C GLY A 280 -5.61 -26.83 3.38
N ASP A 281 -4.61 -27.43 2.74
CA ASP A 281 -3.39 -27.93 3.40
C ASP A 281 -2.28 -26.87 3.43
N LEU A 282 -1.90 -26.46 4.64
CA LEU A 282 -0.91 -25.40 4.85
C LEU A 282 0.52 -25.79 4.44
N LYS A 283 0.83 -27.08 4.29
CA LYS A 283 2.11 -27.48 3.69
C LYS A 283 2.13 -27.15 2.20
N LYS A 284 1.01 -27.36 1.50
CA LYS A 284 0.88 -26.96 0.09
C LYS A 284 0.89 -25.45 -0.09
N TRP A 285 0.41 -24.70 0.91
CA TRP A 285 0.59 -23.26 0.95
C TRP A 285 2.07 -22.88 1.01
N ASN A 286 2.87 -23.50 1.88
CA ASN A 286 4.32 -23.28 1.92
C ASN A 286 4.99 -23.65 0.57
N GLU A 287 4.64 -24.81 0.00
CA GLU A 287 5.14 -25.24 -1.32
C GLU A 287 4.78 -24.24 -2.43
N TYR A 288 3.55 -23.73 -2.45
CA TYR A 288 3.11 -22.68 -3.37
C TYR A 288 3.99 -21.44 -3.25
N ASN A 289 4.22 -20.95 -2.03
CA ASN A 289 5.03 -19.76 -1.80
C ASN A 289 6.48 -19.96 -2.25
N ILE A 290 7.07 -21.13 -2.01
CA ILE A 290 8.43 -21.46 -2.48
C ILE A 290 8.50 -21.50 -4.00
N LEU A 291 7.49 -22.07 -4.67
CA LEU A 291 7.40 -22.06 -6.13
C LEU A 291 7.24 -20.63 -6.66
N TRP A 292 6.37 -19.85 -6.03
CA TRP A 292 6.10 -18.46 -6.40
C TRP A 292 7.34 -17.58 -6.32
N LEU A 293 8.19 -17.76 -5.30
CA LEU A 293 9.46 -17.04 -5.18
C LEU A 293 10.46 -17.37 -6.29
N LYS A 294 10.44 -18.61 -6.79
CA LYS A 294 11.34 -19.05 -7.87
C LYS A 294 10.97 -18.48 -9.23
N ASP A 295 9.74 -18.01 -9.42
CA ASP A 295 9.32 -17.37 -10.66
C ASP A 295 9.73 -15.90 -10.68
N VAL A 296 10.85 -15.63 -11.37
CA VAL A 296 11.40 -14.28 -11.55
C VAL A 296 11.30 -13.77 -13.00
N ASP A 297 10.90 -14.65 -13.93
CA ASP A 297 10.96 -14.41 -15.37
C ASP A 297 9.59 -14.07 -15.97
N SER A 298 8.49 -14.51 -15.35
CA SER A 298 7.13 -14.23 -15.84
C SER A 298 6.83 -12.73 -15.91
N ARG A 299 6.08 -12.32 -16.95
CA ARG A 299 5.63 -10.93 -17.09
C ARG A 299 4.42 -10.66 -16.20
N ILE A 300 3.54 -11.65 -16.05
CA ILE A 300 2.33 -11.61 -15.23
C ILE A 300 2.62 -12.30 -13.91
N ASP A 301 2.23 -11.68 -12.80
CA ASP A 301 2.32 -12.25 -11.47
C ASP A 301 0.97 -12.08 -10.74
N ALA A 302 0.68 -12.97 -9.80
CA ALA A 302 -0.54 -12.94 -9.01
C ALA A 302 -0.31 -13.37 -7.57
N VAL A 303 -0.83 -12.56 -6.64
CA VAL A 303 -1.15 -12.95 -5.28
C VAL A 303 -2.63 -13.31 -5.24
N ASN A 304 -2.99 -14.49 -4.74
CA ASN A 304 -4.38 -14.91 -4.53
C ASN A 304 -4.41 -15.95 -3.42
N GLY A 305 -4.92 -15.59 -2.24
CA GLY A 305 -4.77 -16.44 -1.06
C GLY A 305 -5.35 -15.83 0.21
N PHE A 306 -4.96 -16.42 1.34
CA PHE A 306 -5.15 -15.82 2.66
C PHE A 306 -3.77 -15.29 3.08
N ILE A 307 -3.58 -13.97 2.98
CA ILE A 307 -2.24 -13.36 2.91
C ILE A 307 -1.85 -12.71 4.24
N GLU A 308 -2.56 -11.63 4.61
CA GLU A 308 -2.23 -10.81 5.78
C GLU A 308 -3.14 -11.11 6.97
N SER A 309 -2.58 -11.02 8.18
CA SER A 309 -3.29 -11.30 9.45
C SER A 309 -3.69 -10.06 10.24
N TYR A 310 -3.59 -8.86 9.64
CA TYR A 310 -3.94 -7.60 10.32
C TYR A 310 -5.39 -7.53 10.81
N GLY A 311 -6.29 -8.25 10.14
CA GLY A 311 -7.70 -8.35 10.53
C GLY A 311 -7.98 -9.27 11.73
N ASP A 312 -6.99 -9.98 12.26
CA ASP A 312 -7.11 -10.85 13.42
C ASP A 312 -6.39 -10.23 14.63
N PRO A 313 -7.09 -9.95 15.75
CA PRO A 313 -6.46 -9.36 16.94
C PRO A 313 -5.35 -10.22 17.55
N LEU A 314 -5.31 -11.53 17.29
CA LEU A 314 -4.25 -12.44 17.75
C LEU A 314 -3.28 -12.85 16.62
N GLY A 315 -3.52 -12.42 15.38
CA GLY A 315 -2.63 -12.66 14.24
C GLY A 315 -2.52 -14.10 13.74
N TYR A 316 -3.43 -15.00 14.12
CA TYR A 316 -3.38 -16.41 13.70
C TYR A 316 -4.08 -16.69 12.37
N ARG A 317 -5.08 -15.90 11.99
CA ARG A 317 -5.87 -16.06 10.75
C ARG A 317 -5.54 -14.96 9.76
N ALA A 318 -5.42 -15.33 8.49
CA ALA A 318 -5.21 -14.36 7.42
C ALA A 318 -6.50 -14.09 6.63
N HIS A 319 -6.56 -12.93 6.00
CA HIS A 319 -7.71 -12.49 5.23
C HIS A 319 -7.53 -12.77 3.74
N TYR A 320 -8.63 -13.00 3.04
CA TYR A 320 -8.58 -13.19 1.59
C TYR A 320 -8.09 -11.91 0.93
N GLU A 321 -7.07 -12.05 0.09
CA GLU A 321 -6.47 -10.96 -0.67
C GLU A 321 -6.05 -11.49 -2.04
N ALA A 322 -6.27 -10.68 -3.07
CA ALA A 322 -5.71 -10.95 -4.37
C ALA A 322 -5.27 -9.69 -5.10
N ILE A 323 -4.09 -9.76 -5.72
CA ILE A 323 -3.48 -8.70 -6.54
C ILE A 323 -2.97 -9.38 -7.81
N VAL A 324 -3.48 -8.96 -8.96
CA VAL A 324 -2.96 -9.38 -10.27
C VAL A 324 -2.17 -8.23 -10.84
N SER A 325 -0.96 -8.51 -11.32
CA SER A 325 -0.07 -7.47 -11.81
C SER A 325 0.75 -7.90 -13.01
N ILE A 326 1.30 -6.93 -13.72
CA ILE A 326 2.33 -7.14 -14.72
C ILE A 326 3.60 -6.39 -14.32
N LYS A 327 4.77 -6.97 -14.61
CA LYS A 327 6.05 -6.28 -14.41
C LYS A 327 6.05 -4.96 -15.20
N ASP A 328 6.44 -3.87 -14.56
CA ASP A 328 6.64 -2.59 -15.23
C ASP A 328 8.00 -2.59 -15.93
N LEU A 329 8.01 -2.61 -17.27
CA LEU A 329 9.26 -2.68 -18.03
C LEU A 329 10.02 -1.35 -18.03
N GLU A 330 9.34 -0.22 -17.96
CA GLU A 330 10.01 1.08 -17.95
C GLU A 330 10.69 1.33 -16.62
N ALA A 331 10.01 1.00 -15.51
CA ALA A 331 10.64 0.98 -14.20
C ALA A 331 11.75 -0.06 -14.11
N SER A 332 11.56 -1.26 -14.68
CA SER A 332 12.62 -2.28 -14.71
C SER A 332 13.86 -1.79 -15.47
N LYS A 333 13.70 -1.08 -16.60
CA LYS A 333 14.83 -0.48 -17.33
C LYS A 333 15.57 0.56 -16.48
N ARG A 334 14.84 1.41 -15.75
CA ARG A 334 15.42 2.40 -14.83
C ARG A 334 16.20 1.72 -13.70
N ILE A 335 15.58 0.75 -13.03
CA ILE A 335 16.19 -0.06 -11.97
C ILE A 335 17.44 -0.78 -12.47
N ASP A 336 17.38 -1.42 -13.64
CA ASP A 336 18.53 -2.11 -14.23
C ASP A 336 19.67 -1.15 -14.57
N ALA A 337 19.36 0.05 -15.09
CA ALA A 337 20.36 1.07 -15.38
C ALA A 337 21.06 1.56 -14.11
N ILE A 338 20.31 1.79 -13.02
CA ILE A 338 20.86 2.18 -11.71
C ILE A 338 21.67 1.03 -11.10
N GLY A 339 21.12 -0.19 -11.10
CA GLY A 339 21.74 -1.36 -10.48
C GLY A 339 23.05 -1.79 -11.13
N LYS A 340 23.20 -1.61 -12.46
CA LYS A 340 24.48 -1.82 -13.17
C LYS A 340 25.59 -0.90 -12.69
N GLU A 341 25.22 0.26 -12.17
CA GLU A 341 26.13 1.28 -11.66
C GLU A 341 26.23 1.26 -10.13
N ALA A 342 25.68 0.23 -9.46
CA ALA A 342 25.63 0.17 -8.00
C ALA A 342 27.01 0.32 -7.33
N GLN A 343 28.06 -0.28 -7.91
CA GLN A 343 29.43 -0.09 -7.41
C GLN A 343 29.91 1.35 -7.58
N TRP A 344 29.57 2.00 -8.70
CA TRP A 344 29.92 3.40 -8.91
C TRP A 344 29.30 4.28 -7.82
N PHE A 345 28.03 4.05 -7.48
CA PHE A 345 27.36 4.78 -6.39
C PHE A 345 28.00 4.51 -5.02
N GLU A 346 28.40 3.27 -4.73
CA GLU A 346 29.12 2.95 -3.49
C GLU A 346 30.46 3.69 -3.40
N ASP A 347 31.26 3.64 -4.48
CA ASP A 347 32.60 4.23 -4.54
C ASP A 347 32.56 5.76 -4.40
N HIS A 348 31.54 6.41 -5.00
CA HIS A 348 31.36 7.87 -5.01
C HIS A 348 30.45 8.38 -3.88
N SER A 349 30.05 7.50 -2.95
CA SER A 349 29.31 7.88 -1.76
C SER A 349 30.20 8.66 -0.77
N THR A 350 29.57 9.54 0.02
CA THR A 350 30.23 10.33 1.07
C THR A 350 30.55 9.52 2.32
N ILE A 351 30.07 8.28 2.42
CA ILE A 351 30.35 7.40 3.55
C ILE A 351 31.86 7.10 3.65
N ALA A 352 32.33 6.80 4.86
CA ALA A 352 33.73 6.49 5.08
C ALA A 352 34.16 5.23 4.31
N ASP A 353 35.38 5.21 3.77
CA ASP A 353 35.87 4.07 2.97
C ASP A 353 35.85 2.74 3.73
N ALA A 354 36.05 2.76 5.05
CA ALA A 354 35.93 1.57 5.90
C ALA A 354 34.50 0.96 5.91
N HIS A 355 33.48 1.80 5.70
CA HIS A 355 32.08 1.40 5.66
C HIS A 355 31.59 1.10 4.24
N LYS A 356 32.42 1.27 3.20
CA LYS A 356 32.09 0.90 1.83
C LYS A 356 32.28 -0.60 1.59
N LYS A 357 31.34 -1.21 0.88
CA LYS A 357 31.46 -2.57 0.35
C LYS A 357 32.40 -2.56 -0.86
N LYS A 358 33.27 -3.58 -0.94
CA LYS A 358 34.17 -3.77 -2.10
C LYS A 358 33.44 -4.22 -3.36
N ASP A 359 32.37 -5.01 -3.18
CA ASP A 359 31.57 -5.59 -4.24
C ASP A 359 30.07 -5.43 -3.91
N VAL A 360 29.49 -4.30 -4.30
CA VAL A 360 28.05 -4.03 -4.20
C VAL A 360 27.35 -4.57 -5.43
N LYS A 361 26.25 -5.28 -5.19
CA LYS A 361 25.24 -5.57 -6.20
C LYS A 361 23.98 -4.81 -5.83
N GLY A 362 23.41 -4.10 -6.80
CA GLY A 362 22.10 -3.50 -6.62
C GLY A 362 21.06 -4.55 -6.24
N ILE A 363 20.12 -4.19 -5.37
CA ILE A 363 19.00 -5.07 -5.04
C ILE A 363 18.10 -5.15 -6.28
N SER A 364 17.63 -6.35 -6.60
CA SER A 364 16.63 -6.56 -7.65
C SER A 364 15.26 -6.07 -7.15
N ALA A 365 15.07 -4.75 -7.07
CA ALA A 365 13.78 -4.14 -6.82
C ALA A 365 12.83 -4.41 -8.00
N LYS A 366 11.54 -4.55 -7.73
CA LYS A 366 10.53 -4.84 -8.75
C LYS A 366 9.39 -3.84 -8.63
N VAL A 367 9.16 -3.08 -9.69
CA VAL A 367 7.94 -2.27 -9.82
C VAL A 367 6.95 -3.05 -10.67
N ILE A 368 5.71 -3.07 -10.21
CA ILE A 368 4.61 -3.75 -10.88
C ILE A 368 3.51 -2.74 -11.23
N THR A 369 2.81 -3.04 -12.32
CA THR A 369 1.55 -2.39 -12.70
C THR A 369 0.40 -3.29 -12.27
N VAL A 370 -0.41 -2.82 -11.34
CA VAL A 370 -1.62 -3.48 -10.85
C VAL A 370 -2.67 -3.51 -11.94
N VAL A 371 -3.26 -4.68 -12.17
CA VAL A 371 -4.36 -4.91 -13.11
C VAL A 371 -5.70 -4.99 -12.39
N VAL A 372 -5.74 -5.69 -11.24
CA VAL A 372 -6.92 -5.76 -10.37
C VAL A 372 -6.52 -6.16 -8.96
N GLU A 373 -7.32 -5.68 -8.01
CA GLU A 373 -7.20 -5.98 -6.59
C GLU A 373 -8.56 -6.44 -6.04
N SER A 374 -8.52 -7.31 -5.04
CA SER A 374 -9.71 -7.87 -4.40
C SER A 374 -9.39 -8.27 -2.96
N GLY A 375 -10.42 -8.38 -2.12
CA GLY A 375 -10.23 -8.69 -0.71
C GLY A 375 -9.58 -7.54 0.05
N ASP A 376 -8.62 -7.85 0.91
CA ASP A 376 -7.97 -6.85 1.78
C ASP A 376 -7.16 -5.79 1.02
N ALA A 377 -6.82 -6.05 -0.26
CA ALA A 377 -6.14 -5.08 -1.13
C ALA A 377 -7.09 -4.13 -1.88
N SER A 378 -8.42 -4.20 -1.70
CA SER A 378 -9.36 -3.35 -2.44
C SER A 378 -10.62 -2.99 -1.64
N PRO A 379 -11.13 -1.75 -1.75
CA PRO A 379 -10.62 -0.67 -2.60
C PRO A 379 -9.45 0.08 -1.96
N THR A 380 -9.17 -0.12 -0.68
CA THR A 380 -7.97 0.43 -0.04
C THR A 380 -6.81 -0.51 -0.28
N THR A 381 -5.80 -0.04 -1.01
CA THR A 381 -4.66 -0.84 -1.46
C THR A 381 -3.36 -0.40 -0.78
N PRO A 382 -2.41 -1.33 -0.52
CA PRO A 382 -1.03 -0.96 -0.22
C PRO A 382 -0.35 -0.25 -1.42
N ILE A 383 0.77 0.42 -1.16
CA ILE A 383 1.63 0.97 -2.24
C ILE A 383 2.84 0.07 -2.55
N GLY A 384 3.05 -0.96 -1.73
CA GLY A 384 4.08 -1.97 -1.88
C GLY A 384 3.75 -3.19 -1.02
N ILE A 385 4.22 -4.37 -1.45
CA ILE A 385 4.02 -5.65 -0.74
C ILE A 385 5.34 -6.40 -0.64
N ASN A 386 5.53 -7.18 0.42
CA ASN A 386 6.73 -8.00 0.62
C ASN A 386 6.35 -9.40 1.10
N LEU A 387 6.36 -10.36 0.18
CA LEU A 387 5.81 -11.71 0.42
C LEU A 387 6.83 -12.81 0.09
N PRO A 388 6.67 -14.03 0.64
CA PRO A 388 5.63 -14.46 1.57
C PRO A 388 5.91 -14.05 3.03
N ASN A 389 4.91 -14.16 3.89
CA ASN A 389 5.00 -13.81 5.31
C ASN A 389 5.77 -14.83 6.18
N ALA A 390 5.93 -16.08 5.73
CA ALA A 390 6.62 -17.11 6.51
C ALA A 390 8.14 -16.83 6.61
N ASN A 391 8.61 -16.47 7.82
CA ASN A 391 10.00 -16.07 8.05
C ASN A 391 11.04 -17.10 7.61
N TRP A 392 10.82 -18.39 7.86
CA TRP A 392 11.76 -19.43 7.46
C TRP A 392 11.87 -19.53 5.92
N ILE A 393 10.76 -19.37 5.20
CA ILE A 393 10.76 -19.33 3.73
C ILE A 393 11.56 -18.11 3.27
N ARG A 394 11.36 -16.94 3.89
CA ARG A 394 12.12 -15.73 3.56
C ARG A 394 13.62 -15.90 3.78
N GLN A 395 14.00 -16.55 4.88
CA GLN A 395 15.40 -16.81 5.22
C GLN A 395 16.07 -17.78 4.26
N LEU A 396 15.38 -18.84 3.82
CA LEU A 396 15.96 -19.90 2.99
C LEU A 396 15.77 -19.68 1.48
N HIS A 397 14.71 -19.00 1.08
CA HIS A 397 14.28 -18.85 -0.33
C HIS A 397 14.13 -17.40 -0.78
N GLY A 398 14.31 -16.42 0.11
CA GLY A 398 14.17 -15.00 -0.18
C GLY A 398 12.72 -14.50 -0.14
N SER A 399 12.50 -13.25 -0.54
CA SER A 399 11.17 -12.65 -0.67
C SER A 399 11.04 -11.85 -1.97
N LYS A 400 9.81 -11.58 -2.39
CA LYS A 400 9.49 -10.61 -3.45
C LYS A 400 8.96 -9.35 -2.77
N SER A 401 9.79 -8.30 -2.76
CA SER A 401 9.38 -6.94 -2.40
C SER A 401 9.06 -6.18 -3.69
N VAL A 402 7.84 -5.67 -3.81
CA VAL A 402 7.39 -4.97 -5.02
C VAL A 402 6.68 -3.66 -4.70
N THR A 403 6.85 -2.66 -5.56
CA THR A 403 6.15 -1.37 -5.51
C THR A 403 5.03 -1.35 -6.55
N LEU A 404 3.84 -0.91 -6.15
CA LEU A 404 2.65 -0.82 -7.01
C LEU A 404 2.67 0.51 -7.77
N GLY A 405 3.44 0.57 -8.86
CA GLY A 405 3.82 1.82 -9.53
C GLY A 405 2.64 2.64 -10.07
N ASN A 406 1.65 2.01 -10.69
CA ASN A 406 0.48 2.71 -11.22
C ASN A 406 -0.52 3.17 -10.13
N ILE A 407 -0.52 2.53 -8.96
CA ILE A 407 -1.27 3.00 -7.79
C ILE A 407 -0.59 4.25 -7.21
N VAL A 408 0.75 4.22 -7.07
CA VAL A 408 1.54 5.39 -6.64
C VAL A 408 1.38 6.54 -7.63
N ASP A 409 1.44 6.29 -8.95
CA ASP A 409 1.16 7.32 -9.96
C ASP A 409 -0.25 7.89 -9.78
N ALA A 410 -1.28 7.06 -9.63
CA ALA A 410 -2.65 7.54 -9.44
C ALA A 410 -2.81 8.43 -8.19
N TYR A 411 -2.15 8.07 -7.08
CA TYR A 411 -2.05 8.96 -5.91
C TYR A 411 -1.40 10.30 -6.24
N ASN A 412 -0.26 10.27 -6.93
CA ASN A 412 0.48 11.45 -7.32
C ASN A 412 -0.35 12.35 -8.24
N GLN A 413 -1.01 11.80 -9.24
CA GLN A 413 -1.85 12.54 -10.19
C GLN A 413 -3.06 13.22 -9.52
N VAL A 414 -3.67 12.57 -8.53
CA VAL A 414 -4.72 13.20 -7.71
C VAL A 414 -4.13 14.28 -6.81
N GLY A 415 -2.97 14.04 -6.22
CA GLY A 415 -2.24 15.01 -5.40
C GLY A 415 -1.92 16.29 -6.17
N LEU A 416 -1.42 16.17 -7.41
CA LEU A 416 -1.10 17.29 -8.29
C LEU A 416 -2.30 18.20 -8.58
N LYS A 417 -3.52 17.64 -8.61
CA LYS A 417 -4.77 18.39 -8.91
C LYS A 417 -5.55 18.80 -7.66
N SER A 418 -5.02 18.54 -6.47
CA SER A 418 -5.73 18.75 -5.20
C SER A 418 -5.66 20.18 -4.66
N GLY A 419 -4.87 21.06 -5.28
CA GLY A 419 -4.56 22.39 -4.74
C GLY A 419 -3.48 22.37 -3.64
N LEU A 420 -2.97 21.18 -3.27
CA LEU A 420 -1.95 21.03 -2.23
C LEU A 420 -0.64 21.75 -2.61
N ALA A 421 -0.21 21.65 -3.86
CA ALA A 421 1.03 22.29 -4.30
C ALA A 421 0.90 23.82 -4.24
N GLU A 422 -0.21 24.35 -4.73
CA GLU A 422 -0.54 25.77 -4.71
C GLU A 422 -0.67 26.32 -3.29
N GLU A 423 -1.15 25.51 -2.35
CA GLU A 423 -1.31 25.90 -0.96
C GLU A 423 0.01 25.89 -0.19
N PHE A 424 0.90 24.90 -0.42
CA PHE A 424 2.07 24.64 0.43
C PHE A 424 3.43 25.04 -0.15
N TYR A 425 3.52 25.35 -1.45
CA TYR A 425 4.77 25.81 -2.06
C TYR A 425 4.75 27.31 -2.32
N TYR A 426 5.92 27.95 -2.19
CA TYR A 426 5.99 29.40 -2.13
C TYR A 426 5.77 30.07 -3.50
N SER A 427 6.41 29.56 -4.56
CA SER A 427 6.38 30.20 -5.87
C SER A 427 5.62 29.39 -6.92
N LYS A 428 5.10 30.09 -7.94
CA LYS A 428 4.53 29.44 -9.12
C LYS A 428 5.55 28.55 -9.83
N GLU A 429 6.82 28.95 -9.85
CA GLU A 429 7.89 28.14 -10.45
C GLU A 429 8.07 26.79 -9.74
N GLN A 430 8.03 26.77 -8.40
CA GLN A 430 8.07 25.51 -7.62
C GLN A 430 6.86 24.63 -7.96
N VAL A 431 5.66 25.22 -7.99
CA VAL A 431 4.42 24.49 -8.34
C VAL A 431 4.51 23.91 -9.75
N ASP A 432 4.89 24.71 -10.74
CA ASP A 432 4.98 24.28 -12.14
C ASP A 432 6.05 23.17 -12.29
N ARG A 433 7.18 23.27 -11.57
CA ARG A 433 8.22 22.24 -11.53
C ARG A 433 7.73 20.92 -10.93
N LEU A 434 7.00 20.97 -9.81
CA LEU A 434 6.43 19.79 -9.16
C LEU A 434 5.36 19.12 -10.02
N GLN A 435 4.50 19.91 -10.65
CA GLN A 435 3.49 19.39 -11.57
C GLN A 435 4.11 18.70 -12.79
N LYS A 436 5.23 19.24 -13.29
CA LYS A 436 5.91 18.69 -14.46
C LYS A 436 6.78 17.47 -14.15
N TYR A 437 7.52 17.49 -13.05
CA TYR A 437 8.56 16.50 -12.79
C TYR A 437 8.36 15.68 -11.50
N GLY A 438 7.45 16.06 -10.62
CA GLY A 438 7.23 15.39 -9.33
C GLY A 438 7.05 13.88 -9.44
N PRO A 439 6.16 13.36 -10.31
CA PRO A 439 5.98 11.91 -10.47
C PRO A 439 7.25 11.18 -10.95
N ILE A 440 8.01 11.80 -11.86
CA ILE A 440 9.26 11.20 -12.40
C ILE A 440 10.33 11.16 -11.30
N ALA A 441 10.46 12.27 -10.56
CA ALA A 441 11.47 12.41 -9.51
C ALA A 441 11.17 11.49 -8.33
N ASP A 442 9.90 11.36 -7.94
CA ASP A 442 9.45 10.45 -6.88
C ASP A 442 9.75 8.99 -7.22
N ASN A 443 9.35 8.55 -8.42
CA ASN A 443 9.65 7.19 -8.87
C ASN A 443 11.16 6.94 -8.88
N LEU A 444 11.97 7.88 -9.38
CA LEU A 444 13.43 7.73 -9.41
C LEU A 444 14.04 7.68 -7.99
N HIS A 445 13.57 8.52 -7.08
CA HIS A 445 13.97 8.50 -5.68
C HIS A 445 13.69 7.14 -5.05
N THR A 446 12.46 6.60 -5.22
CA THR A 446 12.09 5.27 -4.72
C THR A 446 12.95 4.17 -5.32
N ASP A 447 13.16 4.15 -6.64
CA ASP A 447 14.05 3.16 -7.27
C ASP A 447 15.46 3.22 -6.67
N MET A 448 16.01 4.41 -6.45
CA MET A 448 17.34 4.57 -5.87
C MET A 448 17.39 4.13 -4.41
N HIS A 449 16.39 4.50 -3.61
CA HIS A 449 16.24 4.10 -2.21
C HIS A 449 16.31 2.56 -2.08
N GLU A 450 15.52 1.86 -2.91
CA GLU A 450 15.43 0.40 -2.87
C GLU A 450 16.68 -0.29 -3.45
N VAL A 451 17.16 0.17 -4.61
CA VAL A 451 18.19 -0.55 -5.40
C VAL A 451 19.60 -0.31 -4.86
N ILE A 452 19.91 0.93 -4.48
CA ILE A 452 21.26 1.33 -4.04
C ILE A 452 21.29 1.87 -2.60
N GLY A 453 20.17 2.39 -2.09
CA GLY A 453 20.05 2.84 -0.70
C GLY A 453 20.24 1.67 0.25
N HIS A 454 19.30 0.72 0.30
CA HIS A 454 19.41 -0.46 1.16
C HIS A 454 20.61 -1.38 0.80
N ALA A 455 21.09 -1.34 -0.44
CA ALA A 455 22.22 -2.17 -0.89
C ALA A 455 23.60 -1.67 -0.42
N SER A 456 23.73 -0.35 -0.21
CA SER A 456 25.01 0.31 0.10
C SER A 456 25.49 0.10 1.54
N GLY A 457 26.79 0.27 1.77
CA GLY A 457 27.40 0.29 3.09
C GLY A 457 27.49 -1.07 3.80
N GLN A 458 28.42 -1.19 4.75
CA GLN A 458 28.61 -2.38 5.58
C GLN A 458 28.81 -2.04 7.05
N ILE A 459 28.45 -2.99 7.94
CA ILE A 459 28.73 -2.90 9.37
C ILE A 459 30.17 -3.32 9.69
N ASN A 460 30.73 -2.76 10.75
CA ASN A 460 32.09 -3.09 11.19
C ASN A 460 32.16 -4.51 11.74
N PRO A 461 33.30 -5.22 11.56
CA PRO A 461 33.49 -6.55 12.14
C PRO A 461 33.26 -6.54 13.66
N GLY A 462 32.41 -7.45 14.15
CA GLY A 462 32.09 -7.57 15.58
C GLY A 462 30.93 -6.69 16.06
N VAL A 463 30.36 -5.83 15.21
CA VAL A 463 29.12 -5.08 15.51
C VAL A 463 27.91 -5.95 15.17
N GLY A 464 26.92 -5.99 16.07
CA GLY A 464 25.65 -6.69 15.85
C GLY A 464 24.80 -6.03 14.75
N THR A 465 23.73 -6.70 14.34
CA THR A 465 22.79 -6.13 13.36
C THR A 465 22.16 -4.83 13.88
N PRO A 466 21.71 -3.92 13.00
CA PRO A 466 21.06 -2.67 13.43
C PRO A 466 19.86 -2.88 14.37
N ASN A 467 19.13 -3.98 14.24
CA ASN A 467 18.04 -4.31 15.15
C ASN A 467 18.53 -4.65 16.57
N GLU A 468 19.69 -5.28 16.70
CA GLU A 468 20.31 -5.59 17.99
C GLU A 468 20.95 -4.36 18.63
N THR A 469 21.62 -3.54 17.83
CA THR A 469 22.42 -2.40 18.31
C THR A 469 21.59 -1.13 18.46
N LEU A 470 20.80 -0.76 17.45
CA LEU A 470 20.00 0.48 17.43
C LEU A 470 18.58 0.32 17.99
N LYS A 471 18.12 -0.93 18.15
CA LYS A 471 16.83 -1.28 18.76
C LYS A 471 15.66 -0.53 18.11
N ASN A 472 14.88 0.22 18.88
CA ASN A 472 13.69 0.95 18.42
C ASN A 472 13.98 2.09 17.43
N TYR A 473 15.26 2.46 17.22
CA TYR A 473 15.65 3.46 16.22
C TYR A 473 16.11 2.84 14.90
N SER A 474 16.30 1.52 14.84
CA SER A 474 16.89 0.83 13.69
C SER A 474 16.13 1.13 12.39
N SER A 475 14.81 0.98 12.38
CA SER A 475 14.00 1.22 11.18
C SER A 475 14.07 2.68 10.72
N SER A 476 14.00 3.65 11.64
CA SER A 476 14.05 5.06 11.23
C SER A 476 15.42 5.46 10.69
N ILE A 477 16.50 4.91 11.24
CA ILE A 477 17.87 5.16 10.76
C ILE A 477 18.14 4.48 9.42
N GLU A 478 17.72 3.23 9.25
CA GLU A 478 17.92 2.50 7.98
C GLU A 478 17.16 3.17 6.83
N GLU A 479 15.91 3.57 7.07
CA GLU A 479 15.12 4.31 6.10
C GLU A 479 15.74 5.68 5.77
N ALA A 480 16.22 6.39 6.79
CA ALA A 480 16.90 7.67 6.56
C ALA A 480 18.17 7.50 5.71
N ARG A 481 18.95 6.44 5.97
CA ARG A 481 20.17 6.12 5.24
C ARG A 481 19.85 5.87 3.77
N ALA A 482 18.83 5.07 3.47
CA ALA A 482 18.41 4.78 2.10
C ALA A 482 17.84 6.04 1.39
N ASP A 483 16.99 6.83 2.05
CA ASP A 483 16.51 8.13 1.53
C ASP A 483 17.69 9.08 1.26
N LEU A 484 18.69 9.15 2.14
CA LEU A 484 19.85 10.02 1.98
C LEU A 484 20.76 9.61 0.82
N VAL A 485 20.90 8.31 0.54
CA VAL A 485 21.59 7.84 -0.68
C VAL A 485 20.86 8.35 -1.92
N ALA A 486 19.54 8.17 -1.98
CA ALA A 486 18.72 8.65 -3.10
C ALA A 486 18.80 10.18 -3.25
N LEU A 487 18.59 10.92 -2.16
CA LEU A 487 18.66 12.39 -2.13
C LEU A 487 20.05 12.91 -2.51
N TYR A 488 21.14 12.30 -2.02
CA TYR A 488 22.49 12.75 -2.38
C TYR A 488 22.78 12.58 -3.88
N PHE A 489 22.38 11.45 -4.47
CA PHE A 489 22.68 11.13 -5.86
C PHE A 489 21.65 11.64 -6.86
N ILE A 490 20.43 12.01 -6.47
CA ILE A 490 19.41 12.49 -7.42
C ILE A 490 19.85 13.77 -8.16
N MET A 491 20.71 14.58 -7.53
CA MET A 491 21.34 15.77 -8.11
C MET A 491 22.68 15.49 -8.83
N ASP A 492 23.03 14.22 -9.10
CA ASP A 492 24.26 13.83 -9.78
C ASP A 492 24.08 13.73 -11.31
N GLN A 493 25.09 14.19 -12.06
CA GLN A 493 25.12 14.13 -13.52
C GLN A 493 25.04 12.69 -14.05
N LYS A 494 25.53 11.70 -13.28
CA LYS A 494 25.48 10.29 -13.64
C LYS A 494 24.07 9.82 -14.00
N LEU A 495 23.03 10.32 -13.33
CA LEU A 495 21.65 9.91 -13.60
C LEU A 495 21.12 10.42 -14.94
N ILE A 496 21.60 11.57 -15.41
CA ILE A 496 21.31 12.08 -16.75
C ILE A 496 22.09 11.26 -17.78
N ASP A 497 23.36 10.95 -17.50
CA ASP A 497 24.24 10.21 -18.41
C ASP A 497 23.75 8.78 -18.67
N ILE A 498 23.19 8.11 -17.66
CA ILE A 498 22.57 6.79 -17.80
C ILE A 498 21.10 6.84 -18.24
N GLY A 499 20.55 8.05 -18.48
CA GLY A 499 19.24 8.27 -19.08
C GLY A 499 18.04 8.08 -18.15
N VAL A 500 18.23 8.06 -16.82
CA VAL A 500 17.15 7.85 -15.85
C VAL A 500 16.58 9.15 -15.27
N LEU A 501 17.32 10.27 -15.39
CA LEU A 501 16.88 11.61 -15.01
C LEU A 501 16.84 12.52 -16.25
N PRO A 502 15.73 13.24 -16.52
CA PRO A 502 15.64 14.07 -17.72
C PRO A 502 16.49 15.35 -17.65
N ASN A 503 16.59 15.97 -16.47
CA ASN A 503 17.39 17.18 -16.20
C ASN A 503 17.34 17.49 -14.69
N PHE A 504 18.15 18.45 -14.24
CA PHE A 504 18.21 18.84 -12.83
C PHE A 504 16.93 19.49 -12.28
N ASP A 505 16.00 20.00 -13.10
CA ASP A 505 14.74 20.50 -12.56
C ASP A 505 13.87 19.36 -12.01
N ALA A 506 14.00 18.14 -12.54
CA ALA A 506 13.37 16.98 -11.93
C ALA A 506 13.97 16.66 -10.55
N ALA A 507 15.30 16.71 -10.42
CA ALA A 507 15.97 16.49 -9.13
C ALA A 507 15.62 17.56 -8.09
N LYS A 508 15.53 18.84 -8.51
CA LYS A 508 15.06 19.94 -7.65
C LYS A 508 13.62 19.73 -7.17
N ALA A 509 12.76 19.16 -8.01
CA ALA A 509 11.37 18.85 -7.62
C ALA A 509 11.34 17.88 -6.43
N GLU A 510 12.21 16.87 -6.41
CA GLU A 510 12.32 15.95 -5.28
C GLU A 510 12.84 16.65 -4.01
N TYR A 511 13.83 17.53 -4.14
CA TYR A 511 14.32 18.29 -2.98
C TYR A 511 13.23 19.21 -2.41
N ASP A 512 12.53 19.95 -3.27
CA ASP A 512 11.40 20.79 -2.88
C ASP A 512 10.35 19.94 -2.12
N LYS A 513 10.03 18.76 -2.66
CA LYS A 513 9.09 17.81 -2.06
C LYS A 513 9.58 17.29 -0.71
N GLN A 514 10.82 16.81 -0.60
CA GLN A 514 11.38 16.25 0.64
C GLN A 514 11.39 17.30 1.76
N VAL A 515 11.86 18.52 1.48
CA VAL A 515 11.91 19.60 2.48
C VAL A 515 10.50 20.00 2.92
N THR A 516 9.59 20.23 1.97
CA THR A 516 8.23 20.69 2.28
C THR A 516 7.40 19.59 2.95
N ASN A 517 7.58 18.33 2.54
CA ASN A 517 6.94 17.19 3.18
C ASN A 517 7.44 16.99 4.60
N GLY A 518 8.76 16.93 4.78
CA GLY A 518 9.41 16.70 6.06
C GLY A 518 9.09 17.76 7.11
N LEU A 519 9.06 19.04 6.73
CA LEU A 519 8.83 20.17 7.64
C LEU A 519 7.36 20.54 7.83
N MET A 520 6.47 20.19 6.90
CA MET A 520 5.09 20.68 6.91
C MET A 520 4.03 19.63 6.52
N ILE A 521 4.00 19.20 5.25
CA ILE A 521 2.83 18.52 4.69
C ILE A 521 2.52 17.20 5.41
N GLN A 522 3.54 16.45 5.87
CA GLN A 522 3.29 15.18 6.55
C GLN A 522 2.50 15.31 7.87
N LEU A 523 2.51 16.49 8.50
CA LEU A 523 1.82 16.76 9.76
C LEU A 523 0.29 16.70 9.62
N THR A 524 -0.23 16.76 8.39
CA THR A 524 -1.64 16.52 8.07
C THR A 524 -2.14 15.13 8.50
N ARG A 525 -1.22 14.19 8.78
CA ARG A 525 -1.51 12.82 9.22
C ARG A 525 -1.63 12.67 10.74
N LEU A 526 -1.36 13.74 11.50
CA LEU A 526 -1.36 13.73 12.96
C LEU A 526 -2.55 14.53 13.51
N LYS A 527 -3.09 14.12 14.66
CA LYS A 527 -4.00 14.98 15.42
C LYS A 527 -3.19 16.06 16.14
N LEU A 528 -3.75 17.26 16.24
CA LEU A 528 -3.11 18.37 16.95
C LEU A 528 -2.69 17.95 18.37
N GLY A 529 -1.42 18.22 18.72
CA GLY A 529 -0.82 17.81 20.00
C GLY A 529 -0.03 16.49 19.95
N GLU A 530 -0.11 15.71 18.87
CA GLU A 530 0.66 14.48 18.70
C GLU A 530 2.09 14.74 18.20
N ASP A 531 3.02 13.89 18.64
CA ASP A 531 4.38 13.76 18.10
C ASP A 531 4.43 12.61 17.07
N ILE A 532 5.45 12.60 16.19
CA ILE A 532 5.59 11.56 15.17
C ILE A 532 5.97 10.21 15.79
N GLN A 533 5.23 9.16 15.43
CA GLN A 533 5.51 7.77 15.83
C GLN A 533 6.04 6.89 14.70
N GLN A 534 5.52 7.05 13.48
CA GLN A 534 5.80 6.15 12.35
C GLN A 534 7.23 6.36 11.81
N ALA A 535 7.97 5.27 11.60
CA ALA A 535 9.41 5.31 11.32
C ALA A 535 9.79 6.12 10.07
N HIS A 536 9.05 6.00 8.97
CA HIS A 536 9.34 6.76 7.75
C HIS A 536 9.03 8.26 7.91
N MET A 537 7.97 8.63 8.65
CA MET A 537 7.70 10.03 8.99
C MET A 537 8.82 10.60 9.88
N ARG A 538 9.32 9.81 10.83
CA ARG A 538 10.45 10.22 11.68
C ARG A 538 11.71 10.45 10.86
N ASN A 539 12.01 9.54 9.92
CA ASN A 539 13.17 9.67 9.03
C ASN A 539 13.08 10.98 8.21
N ARG A 540 11.92 11.24 7.58
CA ARG A 540 11.74 12.40 6.68
C ARG A 540 11.81 13.70 7.45
N GLN A 541 11.17 13.73 8.62
CA GLN A 541 11.24 14.89 9.51
C GLN A 541 12.68 15.11 10.00
N MET A 542 13.38 14.05 10.41
CA MET A 542 14.75 14.12 10.88
C MET A 542 15.69 14.67 9.81
N ILE A 543 15.62 14.14 8.59
CA ILE A 543 16.42 14.63 7.46
C ILE A 543 16.14 16.11 7.22
N ALA A 544 14.87 16.50 7.09
CA ALA A 544 14.48 17.86 6.74
C ALA A 544 14.82 18.88 7.84
N ASN A 545 14.58 18.55 9.11
CA ASN A 545 14.93 19.42 10.24
C ASN A 545 16.46 19.54 10.41
N TRP A 546 17.20 18.46 10.23
CA TRP A 546 18.66 18.48 10.35
C TRP A 546 19.30 19.37 9.28
N VAL A 547 18.94 19.18 8.00
CA VAL A 547 19.50 20.02 6.91
C VAL A 547 19.00 21.46 6.99
N TYR A 548 17.77 21.69 7.46
CA TYR A 548 17.27 23.03 7.74
C TYR A 548 18.12 23.70 8.83
N GLU A 549 18.37 23.04 9.96
CA GLU A 549 19.19 23.61 11.03
C GLU A 549 20.63 23.87 10.58
N LYS A 550 21.29 22.86 9.97
CA LYS A 550 22.70 22.97 9.57
C LYS A 550 22.91 23.91 8.40
N GLY A 551 21.90 24.11 7.56
CA GLY A 551 21.91 25.07 6.45
C GLY A 551 21.59 26.52 6.83
N LYS A 552 21.16 26.80 8.08
CA LYS A 552 20.82 28.17 8.51
C LYS A 552 21.94 29.20 8.32
N PRO A 553 23.22 28.93 8.67
CA PRO A 553 24.29 29.93 8.52
C PRO A 553 24.48 30.42 7.09
N ASP A 554 24.24 29.56 6.09
CA ASP A 554 24.37 29.86 4.66
C ASP A 554 23.02 30.16 3.98
N ASN A 555 21.93 30.23 4.76
CA ASN A 555 20.56 30.41 4.27
C ASN A 555 20.14 29.41 3.17
N VAL A 556 20.56 28.15 3.29
CA VAL A 556 20.31 27.08 2.29
C VAL A 556 18.82 26.83 2.11
N ILE A 557 18.08 26.79 3.23
CA ILE A 557 16.63 26.67 3.27
C ILE A 557 16.11 27.84 4.12
N GLU A 558 15.22 28.64 3.54
CA GLU A 558 14.65 29.81 4.17
C GLU A 558 13.19 29.58 4.55
N LYS A 559 12.85 29.88 5.81
CA LYS A 559 11.45 29.95 6.27
C LYS A 559 10.88 31.32 5.90
N LYS A 560 9.97 31.35 4.91
CA LYS A 560 9.24 32.57 4.51
C LYS A 560 7.83 32.57 5.08
N VAL A 561 7.30 33.77 5.34
CA VAL A 561 5.89 33.96 5.68
C VAL A 561 5.25 34.87 4.64
N ARG A 562 4.15 34.44 4.05
CA ARG A 562 3.33 35.24 3.12
C ARG A 562 1.87 35.09 3.51
N ASP A 563 1.19 36.22 3.70
CA ASP A 563 -0.23 36.27 4.09
C ASP A 563 -0.56 35.41 5.32
N GLY A 564 0.35 35.42 6.31
CA GLY A 564 0.22 34.63 7.54
C GLY A 564 0.46 33.12 7.38
N LYS A 565 0.90 32.66 6.20
CA LYS A 565 1.24 31.26 5.94
C LYS A 565 2.75 31.06 5.86
N THR A 566 3.23 30.00 6.50
CA THR A 566 4.63 29.57 6.48
C THR A 566 4.94 28.76 5.20
N PHE A 567 6.11 29.01 4.63
CA PHE A 567 6.68 28.25 3.52
C PHE A 567 8.17 28.01 3.77
N PHE A 568 8.69 26.90 3.26
CA PHE A 568 10.13 26.63 3.22
C PHE A 568 10.62 26.67 1.78
N VAL A 569 11.66 27.46 1.52
CA VAL A 569 12.20 27.69 0.17
C VAL A 569 13.67 27.31 0.15
N ILE A 570 14.05 26.48 -0.81
CA ILE A 570 15.45 26.12 -1.03
C ILE A 570 16.10 27.23 -1.86
N ASN A 571 17.13 27.86 -1.30
CA ASN A 571 17.89 28.90 -1.99
C ASN A 571 19.15 28.34 -2.68
N ASP A 572 19.71 27.25 -2.15
CA ASP A 572 20.89 26.59 -2.72
C ASP A 572 20.75 25.06 -2.73
N TYR A 573 20.41 24.51 -3.89
CA TYR A 573 20.25 23.07 -4.06
C TYR A 573 21.57 22.29 -4.00
N GLN A 574 22.71 22.90 -4.37
CA GLN A 574 24.01 22.21 -4.30
C GLN A 574 24.51 22.15 -2.87
N LYS A 575 24.36 23.25 -2.11
CA LYS A 575 24.67 23.22 -0.68
C LYS A 575 23.76 22.25 0.08
N LEU A 576 22.50 22.15 -0.31
CA LEU A 576 21.59 21.14 0.25
C LEU A 576 22.06 19.70 -0.05
N ARG A 577 22.54 19.44 -1.28
CA ARG A 577 23.16 18.15 -1.63
C ARG A 577 24.36 17.83 -0.74
N GLU A 578 25.23 18.80 -0.47
CA GLU A 578 26.37 18.62 0.46
C GLU A 578 25.90 18.25 1.87
N LEU A 579 24.85 18.91 2.37
CA LEU A 579 24.26 18.60 3.68
C LEU A 579 23.66 17.19 3.74
N TYR A 580 22.97 16.76 2.68
CA TYR A 580 22.52 15.36 2.58
C TYR A 580 23.71 14.39 2.59
N GLY A 581 24.80 14.69 1.88
CA GLY A 581 26.02 13.88 1.91
C GLY A 581 26.67 13.82 3.31
N GLN A 582 26.66 14.92 4.07
CA GLN A 582 27.17 14.93 5.45
C GLN A 582 26.30 14.08 6.37
N LEU A 583 24.98 14.20 6.28
CA LEU A 583 24.05 13.41 7.09
C LEU A 583 24.09 11.92 6.70
N LEU A 584 24.23 11.61 5.41
CA LEU A 584 24.43 10.24 4.92
C LEU A 584 25.65 9.60 5.58
N LYS A 585 26.78 10.31 5.61
CA LYS A 585 28.00 9.84 6.26
C LYS A 585 27.78 9.55 7.75
N GLU A 586 27.04 10.40 8.46
CA GLU A 586 26.76 10.20 9.89
C GLU A 586 25.78 9.05 10.14
N THR A 587 24.69 8.95 9.38
CA THR A 587 23.74 7.82 9.51
C THR A 587 24.40 6.48 9.17
N GLN A 588 25.29 6.44 8.18
CA GLN A 588 26.09 5.26 7.89
C GLN A 588 27.06 4.94 9.04
N ARG A 589 27.75 5.94 9.62
CA ARG A 589 28.63 5.72 10.78
C ARG A 589 27.86 5.12 11.95
N ILE A 590 26.72 5.70 12.30
CA ILE A 590 25.83 5.22 13.36
C ILE A 590 25.46 3.75 13.14
N THR A 591 25.07 3.41 11.91
CA THR A 591 24.68 2.04 11.53
C THR A 591 25.87 1.09 11.59
N SER A 592 27.01 1.48 11.03
CA SER A 592 28.18 0.63 10.90
C SER A 592 28.90 0.36 12.23
N GLU A 593 28.83 1.31 13.16
CA GLU A 593 29.45 1.22 14.49
C GLU A 593 28.48 0.73 15.57
N GLY A 594 27.18 0.62 15.27
CA GLY A 594 26.15 0.23 16.23
C GLY A 594 25.92 1.28 17.32
N ASP A 595 26.03 2.57 16.97
CA ASP A 595 25.96 3.69 17.90
C ASP A 595 24.52 4.03 18.29
N PHE A 596 24.01 3.31 19.30
CA PHE A 596 22.66 3.50 19.82
C PHE A 596 22.40 4.95 20.28
N GLU A 597 23.33 5.59 20.98
CA GLU A 597 23.12 6.94 21.50
C GLU A 597 23.16 7.97 20.36
N GLY A 598 24.01 7.78 19.35
CA GLY A 598 23.98 8.57 18.11
C GLY A 598 22.63 8.48 17.40
N ALA A 599 22.11 7.26 17.20
CA ALA A 599 20.79 7.03 16.60
C ALA A 599 19.66 7.70 17.38
N LYS A 600 19.64 7.48 18.71
CA LYS A 600 18.66 8.09 19.62
C LYS A 600 18.70 9.60 19.56
N ASN A 601 19.90 10.20 19.69
CA ASN A 601 20.04 11.65 19.69
C ASN A 601 19.58 12.26 18.36
N LEU A 602 19.92 11.65 17.23
CA LEU A 602 19.51 12.13 15.92
C LEU A 602 17.99 12.07 15.73
N ILE A 603 17.36 10.94 16.06
CA ILE A 603 15.92 10.75 15.89
C ILE A 603 15.11 11.58 16.90
N GLU A 604 15.45 11.55 18.19
CA GLU A 604 14.68 12.25 19.21
C GLU A 604 14.79 13.78 19.06
N THR A 605 15.93 14.29 18.58
CA THR A 605 16.12 15.73 18.37
C THR A 605 15.37 16.24 17.14
N TYR A 606 15.46 15.55 16.01
CA TYR A 606 14.98 16.09 14.73
C TYR A 606 13.76 15.34 14.15
N GLY A 607 13.54 14.08 14.52
CA GLY A 607 12.54 13.20 13.90
C GLY A 607 11.24 13.01 14.68
N VAL A 608 11.22 13.29 15.99
CA VAL A 608 10.04 13.01 16.84
C VAL A 608 9.19 14.24 17.10
N LYS A 609 9.81 15.32 17.59
CA LYS A 609 9.09 16.49 18.11
C LYS A 609 8.48 17.33 17.00
N VAL A 610 7.20 17.65 17.16
CA VAL A 610 6.43 18.47 16.22
C VAL A 610 6.29 19.89 16.76
N ASP A 611 6.64 20.89 15.94
CA ASP A 611 6.30 22.29 16.19
C ASP A 611 4.78 22.46 16.09
N GLN A 612 4.14 22.65 17.25
CA GLN A 612 2.68 22.65 17.36
C GLN A 612 2.02 23.87 16.70
N GLU A 613 2.75 24.99 16.56
CA GLU A 613 2.22 26.15 15.83
C GLU A 613 2.19 25.88 14.32
N ILE A 614 3.27 25.29 13.78
CA ILE A 614 3.30 24.83 12.39
C ILE A 614 2.25 23.74 12.16
N HIS A 615 2.11 22.79 13.08
CA HIS A 615 1.11 21.72 12.96
C HIS A 615 -0.32 22.27 12.87
N LYS A 616 -0.66 23.19 13.78
CA LYS A 616 -1.96 23.87 13.76
C LYS A 616 -2.18 24.60 12.44
N GLU A 617 -1.19 25.38 11.99
CA GLU A 617 -1.25 26.11 10.71
C GLU A 617 -1.49 25.15 9.53
N VAL A 618 -0.73 24.05 9.46
CA VAL A 618 -0.84 23.03 8.42
C VAL A 618 -2.24 22.41 8.40
N LEU A 619 -2.78 22.03 9.56
CA LEU A 619 -4.12 21.45 9.66
C LEU A 619 -5.21 22.44 9.23
N GLU A 620 -5.10 23.71 9.61
CA GLU A 620 -6.04 24.77 9.21
C GLU A 620 -6.01 25.03 7.71
N ARG A 621 -4.82 25.04 7.10
CA ARG A 621 -4.62 25.19 5.65
C ARG A 621 -5.15 23.98 4.89
N TYR A 622 -4.77 22.77 5.31
CA TYR A 622 -5.17 21.52 4.67
C TYR A 622 -6.68 21.30 4.72
N LYS A 623 -7.33 21.66 5.84
CA LYS A 623 -8.79 21.57 5.98
C LYS A 623 -9.55 22.37 4.90
N LYS A 624 -8.99 23.51 4.44
CA LYS A 624 -9.61 24.34 3.39
C LYS A 624 -9.56 23.69 2.00
N LEU A 625 -8.65 22.74 1.79
CA LEU A 625 -8.55 22.00 0.53
C LEU A 625 -9.66 20.95 0.37
N ASN A 626 -10.38 20.62 1.45
CA ASN A 626 -11.46 19.63 1.45
C ASN A 626 -11.03 18.26 0.86
N ILE A 627 -9.78 17.87 1.11
CA ILE A 627 -9.23 16.60 0.63
C ILE A 627 -9.62 15.50 1.60
N SER A 628 -10.33 14.49 1.09
CA SER A 628 -10.64 13.30 1.89
C SER A 628 -9.34 12.59 2.29
N PRO A 629 -9.17 12.22 3.58
CA PRO A 629 -7.93 11.61 4.07
C PRO A 629 -7.73 10.17 3.55
N TYR A 630 -8.80 9.43 3.29
CA TYR A 630 -8.70 8.03 2.87
C TYR A 630 -9.01 7.88 1.38
N THR A 631 -8.21 7.07 0.70
CA THR A 631 -8.30 6.85 -0.75
C THR A 631 -8.56 5.39 -1.03
N GLY A 632 -9.51 5.12 -1.93
CA GLY A 632 -9.72 3.79 -2.47
C GLY A 632 -9.74 3.84 -3.99
N PHE A 633 -9.49 2.69 -4.61
CA PHE A 633 -9.30 2.56 -6.04
C PHE A 633 -10.40 1.73 -6.69
N ILE A 634 -10.75 2.09 -7.93
CA ILE A 634 -11.70 1.37 -8.79
C ILE A 634 -11.20 1.22 -10.21
#